data_AF-A0A0H5AGY3-F1
#
_entry.id   AF-A0A0H5AGY3-F1
#
_cell.length_a   1.000
_cell.length_b   1.000
_cell.length_c   1.000
_cell.angle_alpha   90.00
_cell.angle_beta   90.00
_cell.angle_gamma   90.00
#
_symmetry.space_group_name_H-M   'P 1'
#
loop_
_entity.id
_entity.type
_entity.pdbx_description
1 polymer ?
#
loop_
_entity_poly.entity_id
_entity_poly.type
_entity_poly.pdbx_seq_one_letter_code
_entity_poly.pdbx_strand_id
1 'polypeptide(L)'
;MSDDNGKRLLINQKLICLTAMSLIFSSTGVAADTYSELSTPDQSGFMWGQVYQHTKAACGTLPQDLEDDYAKAIRLLSEASPEFGPTFQDGLKPSLKKDPPKSAEELEDVCAKGQTGLRNQVKLARYWFTDKW
;
A
#
# COMPACT_ATOMS: atom_id res chain seq x y z
N MET A 1 42.57 -32.33 -47.09
CA MET A 1 41.31 -32.37 -47.87
C MET A 1 40.21 -32.48 -46.83
N SER A 2 39.54 -31.38 -46.44
CA SER A 2 38.49 -30.66 -47.21
C SER A 2 37.52 -31.66 -47.82
N ASP A 3 36.21 -31.58 -47.68
CA ASP A 3 35.27 -30.60 -47.12
C ASP A 3 33.92 -31.36 -47.16
N ASP A 4 33.04 -31.21 -46.18
CA ASP A 4 31.85 -30.35 -46.26
C ASP A 4 30.70 -30.91 -47.14
N ASN A 5 29.48 -30.51 -46.79
CA ASN A 5 28.25 -30.63 -47.59
C ASN A 5 27.47 -31.94 -47.55
N GLY A 6 26.80 -32.13 -46.42
CA GLY A 6 25.68 -33.05 -46.27
C GLY A 6 24.51 -32.45 -45.51
N LYS A 7 23.91 -31.39 -46.09
CA LYS A 7 22.54 -30.87 -45.80
C LYS A 7 22.44 -29.68 -44.85
N ARG A 8 22.62 -28.52 -45.48
CA ARG A 8 21.65 -27.42 -45.41
C ARG A 8 20.21 -27.94 -45.37
N LEU A 9 19.49 -27.63 -44.31
CA LEU A 9 18.18 -26.97 -44.35
C LEU A 9 17.91 -26.56 -42.89
N LEU A 10 18.32 -25.34 -42.54
CA LEU A 10 17.39 -24.26 -42.28
C LEU A 10 16.49 -24.58 -41.08
N ILE A 11 16.74 -23.93 -39.95
CA ILE A 11 15.80 -22.97 -39.38
C ILE A 11 16.36 -22.42 -38.06
N ASN A 12 16.64 -21.13 -38.13
CA ASN A 12 16.55 -20.12 -37.08
C ASN A 12 17.63 -20.01 -35.98
N GLN A 13 18.58 -19.12 -36.29
CA GLN A 13 18.70 -17.84 -35.56
C GLN A 13 19.17 -17.92 -34.11
N LYS A 14 20.08 -18.85 -33.81
CA LYS A 14 21.00 -18.66 -32.68
C LYS A 14 22.16 -17.79 -33.12
N LEU A 15 22.41 -16.75 -32.32
CA LEU A 15 23.68 -16.04 -32.13
C LEU A 15 23.88 -14.73 -32.91
N ILE A 16 23.47 -13.61 -32.29
CA ILE A 16 24.25 -12.36 -32.25
C ILE A 16 24.10 -11.82 -30.82
N CYS A 17 24.89 -12.28 -29.85
CA CYS A 17 26.14 -11.67 -29.39
C CYS A 17 26.07 -10.14 -29.16
N LEU A 18 26.21 -9.78 -27.88
CA LEU A 18 26.95 -8.61 -27.39
C LEU A 18 26.36 -7.22 -27.69
N THR A 19 25.56 -6.71 -26.76
CA THR A 19 25.65 -5.31 -26.31
C THR A 19 25.26 -5.20 -24.84
N ALA A 20 26.25 -4.96 -23.98
CA ALA A 20 26.06 -4.54 -22.60
C ALA A 20 25.47 -3.12 -22.59
N MET A 21 24.19 -2.97 -22.23
CA MET A 21 23.65 -1.68 -21.81
C MET A 21 23.85 -1.53 -20.31
N SER A 22 24.96 -0.89 -19.96
CA SER A 22 25.17 -0.30 -18.65
C SER A 22 24.19 0.87 -18.50
N LEU A 23 22.98 0.59 -18.02
CA LEU A 23 22.06 1.63 -17.56
C LEU A 23 22.42 1.98 -16.12
N ILE A 24 23.38 2.90 -15.99
CA ILE A 24 23.56 3.68 -14.77
C ILE A 24 22.31 4.56 -14.66
N PHE A 25 21.27 4.02 -14.04
CA PHE A 25 20.14 4.83 -13.60
C PHE A 25 20.59 5.51 -12.30
N SER A 26 21.22 6.68 -12.45
CA SER A 26 21.36 7.65 -11.37
C SER A 26 20.00 8.24 -11.06
N SER A 27 19.12 7.46 -10.45
CA SER A 27 17.98 8.00 -9.73
C SER A 27 18.54 8.66 -8.48
N THR A 28 18.75 9.98 -8.56
CA THR A 28 18.82 10.83 -7.38
C THR A 28 17.60 10.50 -6.53
N GLY A 29 17.84 9.84 -5.41
CA GLY A 29 16.83 9.47 -4.43
C GLY A 29 16.19 10.74 -3.88
N VAL A 30 15.12 11.18 -4.54
CA VAL A 30 14.14 12.09 -3.97
C VAL A 30 13.46 11.34 -2.85
N ALA A 31 13.90 11.64 -1.62
CA ALA A 31 13.18 11.46 -0.36
C ALA A 31 12.17 10.31 -0.32
N ALA A 32 12.68 9.08 -0.27
CA ALA A 32 11.92 7.92 0.19
C ALA A 32 11.94 7.85 1.73
N ASP A 33 11.61 8.95 2.40
CA ASP A 33 11.42 8.97 3.85
C ASP A 33 9.93 9.14 4.12
N THR A 34 9.34 8.16 4.83
CA THR A 34 7.98 8.06 5.41
C THR A 34 6.87 7.24 4.73
N TYR A 35 7.07 6.61 3.57
CA TYR A 35 6.07 5.64 3.02
C TYR A 35 6.39 4.16 3.28
N SER A 36 7.56 3.84 3.86
CA SER A 36 8.07 2.45 3.92
C SER A 36 7.44 1.55 5.01
N GLU A 37 6.64 2.07 5.95
CA GLU A 37 6.02 1.25 7.02
C GLU A 37 4.55 0.88 6.79
N LEU A 38 3.93 1.34 5.69
CA LEU A 38 2.48 1.15 5.43
C LEU A 38 2.17 0.20 4.24
N SER A 39 3.19 -0.39 3.61
CA SER A 39 3.04 -1.10 2.33
C SER A 39 2.95 -2.63 2.42
N THR A 40 3.26 -3.22 3.57
CA THR A 40 2.85 -4.58 3.89
C THR A 40 1.52 -4.50 4.62
N PRO A 41 0.41 -5.05 4.11
CA PRO A 41 -0.79 -5.18 4.92
C PRO A 41 -0.41 -6.07 6.10
N ASP A 42 -0.30 -5.48 7.30
CA ASP A 42 -0.22 -6.30 8.48
C ASP A 42 -1.55 -7.05 8.57
N GLN A 43 -1.48 -8.34 8.87
CA GLN A 43 -2.69 -9.14 9.12
C GLN A 43 -3.36 -8.72 10.45
N SER A 44 -2.72 -7.82 11.21
CA SER A 44 -3.26 -7.24 12.41
C SER A 44 -4.12 -6.01 12.07
N GLY A 45 -5.13 -5.74 12.89
CA GLY A 45 -5.92 -4.52 12.77
C GLY A 45 -5.18 -3.27 13.25
N PHE A 46 -3.99 -3.40 13.87
CA PHE A 46 -3.31 -2.29 14.53
C PHE A 46 -2.99 -1.14 13.58
N MET A 47 -2.37 -1.39 12.42
CA MET A 47 -2.07 -0.32 11.47
C MET A 47 -3.33 0.30 10.88
N TRP A 48 -4.39 -0.49 10.69
CA TRP A 48 -5.70 0.03 10.27
C TRP A 48 -6.28 1.00 11.31
N GLY A 49 -6.14 0.69 12.60
CA GLY A 49 -6.53 1.59 13.69
C GLY A 49 -5.71 2.87 13.69
N GLN A 50 -4.39 2.77 13.55
CA GLN A 50 -3.50 3.93 13.55
C GLN A 50 -3.77 4.88 12.38
N VAL A 51 -3.92 4.35 11.16
CA VAL A 51 -4.23 5.17 9.97
C VAL A 51 -5.56 5.90 10.17
N TYR A 52 -6.58 5.22 10.68
CA TYR A 52 -7.87 5.83 10.96
C TYR A 52 -7.77 6.94 12.01
N GLN A 53 -7.11 6.68 13.15
CA GLN A 53 -6.95 7.65 14.23
C GLN A 53 -6.15 8.88 13.78
N HIS A 54 -5.05 8.67 13.05
CA HIS A 54 -4.21 9.75 12.52
C HIS A 54 -4.96 10.61 11.50
N THR A 55 -5.71 9.98 10.60
CA THR A 55 -6.52 10.68 9.61
C THR A 55 -7.62 11.50 10.30
N LYS A 56 -8.32 10.90 11.27
CA LYS A 56 -9.39 11.59 12.01
C LYS A 56 -8.87 12.79 12.81
N ALA A 57 -7.68 12.67 13.40
CA ALA A 57 -7.02 13.78 14.08
C ALA A 57 -6.65 14.92 13.12
N ALA A 58 -6.19 14.61 11.91
CA ALA A 58 -5.83 15.63 10.91
C ALA A 58 -7.06 16.30 10.29
N CYS A 59 -8.11 15.54 9.99
CA CYS A 59 -9.33 16.06 9.36
C CYS A 59 -10.30 16.75 10.34
N GLY A 60 -10.22 16.43 11.64
CA GLY A 60 -11.21 16.80 12.65
C GLY A 60 -12.51 16.00 12.53
N THR A 61 -13.08 15.91 11.33
CA THR A 61 -14.25 15.07 11.01
C THR A 61 -14.07 14.43 9.63
N LEU A 62 -14.43 13.16 9.51
CA LEU A 62 -14.40 12.42 8.25
C LEU A 62 -15.78 12.49 7.56
N PRO A 63 -15.84 12.35 6.23
CA PRO A 63 -17.10 12.16 5.52
C PRO A 63 -17.87 10.94 6.06
N GLN A 64 -19.18 11.09 6.31
CA GLN A 64 -19.99 10.04 6.93
C GLN A 64 -20.01 8.74 6.10
N ASP A 65 -20.07 8.86 4.76
CA ASP A 65 -20.03 7.71 3.86
C ASP A 65 -18.76 6.88 4.06
N LEU A 66 -17.63 7.56 4.27
CA LEU A 66 -16.34 6.93 4.52
C LEU A 66 -16.31 6.27 5.90
N GLU A 67 -16.84 6.91 6.95
CA GLU A 67 -16.90 6.30 8.28
C GLU A 67 -17.78 5.05 8.31
N ASP A 68 -18.94 5.08 7.66
CA ASP A 68 -19.86 3.93 7.60
C ASP A 68 -19.25 2.76 6.83
N ASP A 69 -18.64 3.04 5.68
CA ASP A 69 -17.94 2.04 4.87
C ASP A 69 -16.74 1.45 5.61
N TYR A 70 -15.97 2.28 6.32
CA TYR A 70 -14.84 1.83 7.10
C TYR A 70 -15.29 0.98 8.30
N ALA A 71 -16.33 1.38 9.01
CA ALA A 71 -16.90 0.58 10.10
C ALA A 71 -17.39 -0.80 9.61
N LYS A 72 -18.01 -0.85 8.43
CA LYS A 72 -18.40 -2.12 7.79
C LYS A 72 -17.18 -2.99 7.46
N ALA A 73 -16.12 -2.40 6.89
CA ALA A 73 -14.86 -3.10 6.61
C ALA A 73 -14.26 -3.71 7.89
N ILE A 74 -14.13 -2.92 8.96
CA ILE A 74 -13.57 -3.37 10.24
C ILE A 74 -14.40 -4.51 10.84
N ARG A 75 -15.73 -4.44 10.75
CA ARG A 75 -16.61 -5.53 11.22
C ARG A 75 -16.32 -6.82 10.48
N LEU A 76 -16.32 -6.79 9.14
CA LEU A 76 -16.08 -7.99 8.31
C LEU A 76 -14.68 -8.57 8.54
N LEU A 77 -13.66 -7.72 8.68
CA LEU A 77 -12.30 -8.13 9.01
C LEU A 77 -12.20 -8.78 10.39
N SER A 78 -12.87 -8.20 11.40
CA SER A 78 -12.91 -8.74 12.76
C SER A 78 -13.67 -10.07 12.85
N GLU A 79 -14.71 -10.25 12.03
CA GLU A 79 -15.43 -11.54 11.92
C GLU A 79 -14.58 -12.62 11.23
N ALA A 80 -13.74 -12.23 10.27
CA ALA A 80 -12.88 -13.14 9.52
C ALA A 80 -11.58 -13.51 10.24
N SER A 81 -11.09 -12.64 11.12
CA SER A 81 -9.84 -12.79 11.85
C SER A 81 -10.04 -12.41 13.33
N PRO A 82 -9.99 -13.39 14.26
CA PRO A 82 -10.18 -13.16 15.70
C PRO A 82 -9.18 -12.17 16.31
N GLU A 83 -7.97 -12.09 15.75
CA GLU A 83 -6.91 -11.18 16.19
C GLU A 83 -7.05 -9.75 15.64
N PHE A 84 -7.79 -9.56 14.55
CA PHE A 84 -7.90 -8.25 13.89
C PHE A 84 -8.61 -7.23 14.76
N GLY A 85 -9.80 -7.55 15.29
CA GLY A 85 -10.60 -6.63 16.10
C GLY A 85 -9.86 -6.09 17.34
N PRO A 86 -9.26 -6.95 18.18
CA PRO A 86 -8.48 -6.51 19.33
C PRO A 86 -7.30 -5.60 18.96
N THR A 87 -6.53 -5.98 17.94
CA THR A 87 -5.36 -5.19 17.52
C THR A 87 -5.78 -3.87 16.86
N PHE A 88 -6.92 -3.82 16.16
CA PHE A 88 -7.52 -2.57 15.68
C PHE A 88 -7.82 -1.60 16.81
N GLN A 89 -8.46 -2.06 17.89
CA GLN A 89 -8.75 -1.23 19.05
C GLN A 89 -7.46 -0.71 19.72
N ASP A 90 -6.40 -1.50 19.73
CA ASP A 90 -5.09 -1.04 20.20
C ASP A 90 -4.51 0.06 19.31
N GLY A 91 -4.70 -0.02 17.99
CA GLY A 91 -4.27 0.99 17.03
C GLY A 91 -5.02 2.32 17.14
N LEU A 92 -6.24 2.33 17.67
CA LEU A 92 -7.01 3.57 17.91
C LEU A 92 -6.45 4.41 19.06
N LYS A 93 -5.58 3.84 19.90
CA LYS A 93 -5.03 4.55 21.05
C LYS A 93 -4.14 5.69 20.56
N PRO A 94 -4.35 6.93 21.06
CA PRO A 94 -3.47 8.05 20.72
C PRO A 94 -2.02 7.72 21.04
N SER A 95 -1.11 8.09 20.14
CA SER A 95 0.32 7.97 20.41
C SER A 95 0.69 8.85 21.61
N LEU A 96 1.49 8.30 22.53
CA LEU A 96 2.09 9.06 23.63
C LEU A 96 3.20 10.00 23.14
N LYS A 97 3.70 9.79 21.92
CA LYS A 97 4.68 10.67 21.30
C LYS A 97 3.96 11.93 20.82
N LYS A 98 4.43 13.08 21.30
CA LYS A 98 3.92 14.39 20.89
C LYS A 98 4.57 14.77 19.57
N ASP A 99 3.81 14.66 18.49
CA ASP A 99 4.26 15.14 17.19
C ASP A 99 4.50 16.66 17.24
N PRO A 100 5.45 17.18 16.45
CA PRO A 100 5.61 18.61 16.30
C PRO A 100 4.30 19.22 15.77
N PRO A 101 3.96 20.46 16.19
CA PRO A 101 2.78 21.13 15.68
C PRO A 101 2.90 21.31 14.16
N LYS A 102 1.85 20.90 13.44
CA LYS A 102 1.72 21.05 11.99
C LYS A 102 0.99 22.35 11.65
N SER A 103 1.36 22.97 10.54
CA SER A 103 0.61 24.07 9.95
C SER A 103 -0.75 23.60 9.43
N ALA A 104 -1.65 24.55 9.14
CA ALA A 104 -2.96 24.24 8.58
C ALA A 104 -2.86 23.54 7.22
N GLU A 105 -1.94 23.98 6.36
CA GLU A 105 -1.70 23.38 5.04
C GLU A 105 -1.19 21.94 5.14
N GLU A 106 -0.27 21.67 6.07
CA GLU A 106 0.20 20.30 6.33
C GLU A 106 -0.91 19.40 6.89
N LEU A 107 -1.79 19.94 7.74
CA LEU A 107 -2.93 19.18 8.25
C LEU A 107 -3.94 18.86 7.15
N GLU A 108 -4.19 19.78 6.23
CA GLU A 108 -5.08 19.57 5.08
C GLU A 108 -4.52 18.50 4.14
N ASP A 109 -3.22 18.55 3.82
CA ASP A 109 -2.56 17.52 3.01
C ASP A 109 -2.60 16.13 3.68
N VAL A 110 -2.30 16.06 4.99
CA VAL A 110 -2.40 14.81 5.76
C VAL A 110 -3.83 14.30 5.77
N CYS A 111 -4.82 15.17 5.92
CA CYS A 111 -6.22 14.81 5.88
C CYS A 111 -6.62 14.23 4.50
N ALA A 112 -6.27 14.90 3.41
CA ALA A 112 -6.59 14.46 2.05
C ALA A 112 -5.94 13.10 1.72
N LYS A 113 -4.65 12.94 2.07
CA LYS A 113 -3.92 11.68 1.89
C LYS A 113 -4.50 10.56 2.77
N GLY A 114 -4.81 10.85 4.02
CA GLY A 114 -5.40 9.90 4.95
C GLY A 114 -6.78 9.42 4.49
N GLN A 115 -7.66 10.32 4.04
CA GLN A 115 -8.95 9.94 3.46
C GLN A 115 -8.80 9.02 2.24
N THR A 116 -7.81 9.30 1.38
CA THR A 116 -7.48 8.44 0.23
C THR A 116 -7.03 7.05 0.69
N GLY A 117 -6.18 6.98 1.72
CA GLY A 117 -5.72 5.73 2.33
C GLY A 117 -6.88 4.90 2.90
N LEU A 118 -7.78 5.52 3.67
CA LEU A 118 -8.96 4.85 4.23
C LEU A 118 -9.88 4.33 3.12
N ARG A 119 -10.11 5.10 2.06
CA ARG A 119 -10.92 4.65 0.91
C ARG A 119 -10.28 3.46 0.19
N ASN A 120 -8.96 3.39 0.12
CA ASN A 120 -8.27 2.25 -0.47
C ASN A 120 -8.37 1.00 0.42
N GLN A 121 -8.27 1.16 1.74
CA GLN A 121 -8.53 0.09 2.71
C GLN A 121 -9.97 -0.44 2.61
N VAL A 122 -10.97 0.43 2.48
CA VAL A 122 -12.37 0.05 2.21
C VAL A 122 -12.48 -0.74 0.90
N LYS A 123 -11.84 -0.29 -0.18
CA LYS A 123 -11.85 -1.01 -1.47
C LYS A 123 -11.25 -2.41 -1.36
N LEU A 124 -10.17 -2.57 -0.60
CA LEU A 124 -9.56 -3.88 -0.34
C LEU A 124 -10.50 -4.79 0.45
N ALA A 125 -11.12 -4.27 1.52
CA ALA A 125 -12.11 -5.03 2.28
C ALA A 125 -13.31 -5.42 1.42
N ARG A 126 -13.83 -4.51 0.59
CA ARG A 126 -14.88 -4.80 -0.40
C ARG A 126 -14.49 -5.94 -1.33
N TYR A 127 -13.27 -5.92 -1.85
CA TYR A 127 -12.77 -6.97 -2.74
C TYR A 127 -12.74 -8.33 -2.03
N TRP A 128 -12.20 -8.40 -0.80
CA TRP A 128 -12.14 -9.64 -0.02
C TRP A 128 -13.50 -10.17 0.43
N PHE A 129 -14.45 -9.26 0.69
CA PHE A 129 -15.78 -9.59 1.21
C PHE A 129 -16.90 -9.26 0.23
N THR A 130 -16.65 -9.45 -1.08
CA THR A 130 -17.59 -9.06 -2.15
C THR A 130 -19.00 -9.60 -1.92
N ASP A 131 -19.14 -10.86 -1.49
CA ASP A 131 -20.44 -11.51 -1.27
C ASP A 131 -21.18 -11.02 -0.01
N LYS A 132 -20.47 -10.33 0.90
CA LYS A 132 -20.99 -9.89 2.21
C LYS A 132 -21.08 -8.36 2.34
N TRP A 133 -20.74 -7.63 1.27
CA TRP A 133 -20.72 -6.16 1.27
C TRP A 133 -22.13 -5.56 1.21
#